data_AF-A0A495VB99-F1
#
_entry.id   AF-A0A495VB99-F1
#
_cell.length_a   1.000
_cell.length_b   1.000
_cell.length_c   1.000
_cell.angle_alpha   90.00
_cell.angle_beta   90.00
_cell.angle_gamma   90.00
#
_symmetry.space_group_name_H-M   'P 1'
#
loop_
_entity.id
_entity.type
_entity.pdbx_description
1 polymer ?
#
loop_
_entity_poly.entity_id
_entity_poly.type
_entity_poly.pdbx_seq_one_letter_code
_entity_poly.pdbx_strand_id
1 'polypeptide(L)'
;MFKLTTAAADQVLKAAQQGGTEGMSLRLAAFQMPDGSIDYRIGFDEPTEDDIRMTCEGVDIVMTPEQVPLLDETTMDYVEMEPGQFRFIFMNPKDPHYKPPTDV
;
A
#
# COMPACT_ATOMS: atom_id res chain seq x y z
N MET A 1 5.92 10.33 4.92
CA MET A 1 6.54 9.02 4.62
C MET A 1 5.45 7.95 4.54
N PHE A 2 5.52 7.03 3.56
CA PHE A 2 4.57 5.91 3.43
C PHE A 2 4.58 5.07 4.71
N LYS A 3 3.41 4.58 5.14
CA LYS A 3 3.25 3.74 6.32
C LYS A 3 2.45 2.49 5.98
N LEU A 4 2.83 1.39 6.60
CA LEU A 4 2.09 0.13 6.58
C LEU A 4 1.66 -0.18 8.01
N THR A 5 0.38 -0.44 8.25
CA THR A 5 -0.07 -0.92 9.57
C THR A 5 0.36 -2.37 9.78
N THR A 6 0.47 -2.78 11.05
CA THR A 6 0.78 -4.17 11.39
C THR A 6 -0.27 -5.14 10.84
N ALA A 7 -1.56 -4.76 10.82
CA ALA A 7 -2.63 -5.59 10.24
C ALA A 7 -2.44 -5.82 8.74
N ALA A 8 -2.05 -4.78 8.00
CA ALA A 8 -1.74 -4.90 6.59
C ALA A 8 -0.45 -5.71 6.34
N ALA A 9 0.59 -5.50 7.16
CA ALA A 9 1.82 -6.26 7.08
C ALA A 9 1.60 -7.77 7.27
N ASP A 10 0.86 -8.15 8.32
CA ASP A 10 0.49 -9.55 8.58
C ASP A 10 -0.25 -10.17 7.38
N GLN A 11 -1.16 -9.41 6.78
CA GLN A 11 -1.90 -9.89 5.60
C GLN A 11 -0.99 -10.03 4.38
N VAL A 12 -0.09 -9.09 4.14
CA VAL A 12 0.87 -9.17 3.03
C VAL A 12 1.79 -10.38 3.21
N LEU A 13 2.33 -10.60 4.40
CA LEU A 13 3.19 -11.77 4.69
C LEU A 13 2.43 -13.09 4.49
N LYS A 14 1.18 -13.18 4.94
CA LYS A 14 0.31 -14.34 4.68
C LYS A 14 0.06 -14.55 3.19
N ALA A 15 -0.21 -13.48 2.45
CA ALA A 15 -0.42 -13.56 1.01
C ALA A 15 0.85 -14.01 0.27
N ALA A 16 2.02 -13.55 0.71
CA ALA A 16 3.30 -13.98 0.14
C ALA A 16 3.54 -15.48 0.31
N GLN A 17 3.29 -15.98 1.53
CA GLN A 17 3.42 -17.40 1.85
C GLN A 17 2.44 -18.26 1.04
N GLN A 18 1.18 -17.83 0.92
CA GLN A 18 0.15 -18.59 0.18
C GLN A 18 0.37 -18.55 -1.34
N GLY A 19 0.84 -17.43 -1.86
CA GLY A 19 1.09 -17.21 -3.29
C GLY A 19 2.42 -17.76 -3.79
N GLY A 20 3.29 -18.24 -2.89
CA GLY A 20 4.65 -18.65 -3.25
C GLY A 20 5.53 -17.48 -3.70
N THR A 21 5.19 -16.26 -3.30
CA THR A 21 5.95 -15.03 -3.58
C THR A 21 6.80 -14.62 -2.38
N GLU A 22 7.21 -15.61 -1.58
CA GLU A 22 8.13 -15.43 -0.46
C GLU A 22 9.46 -14.85 -0.98
N GLY A 23 9.93 -13.79 -0.33
CA GLY A 23 11.16 -13.09 -0.75
C GLY A 23 10.98 -12.06 -1.87
N MET A 24 9.78 -11.93 -2.46
CA MET A 24 9.45 -10.81 -3.34
C MET A 24 9.10 -9.57 -2.53
N SER A 25 9.29 -8.39 -3.12
CA SER A 25 8.88 -7.13 -2.51
C SER A 25 7.42 -6.80 -2.87
N LEU A 26 6.72 -6.10 -1.98
CA LEU A 26 5.43 -5.51 -2.27
C LEU A 26 5.64 -4.23 -3.11
N ARG A 27 5.30 -4.28 -4.39
CA ARG A 27 5.29 -3.11 -5.28
C ARG A 27 4.01 -2.31 -5.08
N LEU A 28 4.17 -1.01 -4.87
CA LEU A 28 3.09 -0.03 -4.87
C LEU A 28 3.10 0.72 -6.19
N ALA A 29 1.92 1.01 -6.72
CA ALA A 29 1.73 1.95 -7.81
C ALA A 29 0.54 2.86 -7.55
N ALA A 30 0.69 4.14 -7.86
CA ALA A 30 -0.36 5.13 -7.71
C ALA A 30 -0.46 5.96 -9.00
N PHE A 31 -1.68 6.17 -9.47
CA PHE A 31 -1.96 6.99 -10.66
C PHE A 31 -3.02 8.02 -10.34
N GLN A 32 -2.73 9.29 -10.60
CA GLN A 32 -3.74 10.33 -10.49
C GLN A 32 -4.74 10.22 -11.65
N MET A 33 -6.01 10.17 -11.32
CA MET A 33 -7.13 10.09 -12.26
C MET A 33 -7.56 11.49 -12.72
N PRO A 34 -8.27 11.62 -13.85
CA PRO A 34 -8.71 12.92 -14.37
C PRO A 34 -9.63 13.72 -13.42
N ASP A 35 -10.32 13.04 -12.52
CA ASP A 35 -11.17 13.66 -11.48
C ASP A 35 -10.38 14.07 -10.22
N GLY A 36 -9.06 13.83 -10.20
CA GLY A 36 -8.17 14.14 -9.10
C GLY A 36 -8.03 13.02 -8.07
N SER A 37 -8.81 11.93 -8.15
CA SER A 37 -8.64 10.78 -7.26
C SER A 37 -7.34 10.03 -7.57
N ILE A 38 -6.91 9.13 -6.69
CA ILE A 38 -5.72 8.32 -6.92
C ILE A 38 -6.13 6.85 -7.04
N ASP A 39 -5.74 6.19 -8.13
CA ASP A 39 -5.87 4.75 -8.33
C ASP A 39 -4.66 4.05 -7.71
N TYR A 40 -4.88 3.25 -6.67
CA TYR A 40 -3.83 2.51 -5.96
C TYR A 40 -3.78 1.06 -6.41
N ARG A 41 -2.58 0.56 -6.67
CA ARG A 41 -2.33 -0.84 -7.02
C ARG A 41 -1.22 -1.39 -6.15
N ILE A 42 -1.41 -2.64 -5.74
CA ILE A 42 -0.44 -3.44 -5.00
C ILE A 42 -0.21 -4.76 -5.71
N GLY A 43 1.01 -5.26 -5.66
CA GLY A 43 1.36 -6.59 -6.14
C GLY A 43 2.73 -7.00 -5.64
N PHE A 44 3.03 -8.30 -5.70
CA PHE A 44 4.39 -8.77 -5.47
C PHE A 44 5.20 -8.64 -6.75
N ASP A 45 6.41 -8.10 -6.63
CA ASP A 45 7.32 -7.93 -7.76
C ASP A 45 8.78 -7.99 -7.31
N GLU A 46 9.67 -8.21 -8.27
CA GLU A 46 11.11 -8.08 -8.05
C GLU A 46 11.51 -6.59 -8.07
N PRO A 47 12.39 -6.17 -7.15
CA PRO A 47 12.84 -4.79 -7.09
C PRO A 47 13.90 -4.52 -8.18
N THR A 48 13.77 -3.39 -8.87
CA THR A 48 14.74 -2.91 -9.86
C THR A 48 15.77 -1.97 -9.22
N GLU A 49 16.80 -1.57 -9.96
CA GLU A 49 17.83 -0.63 -9.48
C GLU A 49 17.29 0.79 -9.27
N ASP A 50 16.27 1.17 -10.04
CA ASP A 50 15.67 2.51 -10.01
C ASP A 50 14.56 2.65 -8.95
N ASP A 51 14.16 1.54 -8.32
CA ASP A 51 13.10 1.56 -7.32
C ASP A 51 13.57 2.17 -6.00
N ILE A 52 12.69 2.98 -5.41
CA ILE A 52 12.80 3.37 -4.02
C ILE A 52 12.37 2.20 -3.15
N ARG A 53 13.29 1.74 -2.30
CA ARG A 53 13.09 0.59 -1.41
C ARG A 53 12.94 1.05 0.02
N MET A 54 12.00 0.46 0.74
CA MET A 54 11.84 0.67 2.18
C MET A 54 11.27 -0.59 2.83
N THR A 55 11.60 -0.79 4.11
CA THR A 55 11.03 -1.90 4.88
C THR A 55 10.06 -1.31 5.91
N CYS A 56 8.82 -1.83 5.92
CA CYS A 56 7.78 -1.43 6.87
C CYS A 56 7.22 -2.67 7.55
N GLU A 57 7.26 -2.72 8.87
CA GLU A 57 6.68 -3.85 9.65
C GLU A 57 7.16 -5.24 9.17
N GLY A 58 8.41 -5.35 8.69
CA GLY A 58 8.98 -6.60 8.18
C GLY A 58 8.62 -6.96 6.73
N VAL A 59 7.90 -6.08 6.02
CA VAL A 59 7.60 -6.20 4.59
C VAL A 59 8.51 -5.26 3.81
N ASP A 60 9.18 -5.80 2.79
CA ASP A 60 9.93 -4.99 1.83
C ASP A 60 8.97 -4.39 0.80
N ILE A 61 9.03 -3.07 0.66
CA ILE A 61 8.17 -2.27 -0.19
C ILE A 61 9.02 -1.59 -1.25
N VAL A 62 8.54 -1.63 -2.49
CA VAL A 62 9.14 -0.92 -3.62
C VAL A 62 8.15 -0.05 -4.36
N MET A 63 8.61 1.08 -4.87
CA MET A 63 7.86 1.98 -5.75
C MET A 63 8.83 2.74 -6.65
N THR A 64 8.35 3.18 -7.81
CA THR A 64 9.17 4.01 -8.69
C THR A 64 9.28 5.44 -8.13
N PRO A 65 10.34 6.19 -8.44
CA PRO A 65 10.48 7.58 -7.99
C PRO A 65 9.31 8.49 -8.39
N GLU A 66 8.65 8.19 -9.51
CA GLU A 66 7.48 8.93 -10.02
C GLU A 66 6.24 8.76 -9.12
N GLN A 67 6.15 7.64 -8.39
CA GLN A 67 5.00 7.32 -7.52
C GLN A 67 5.16 7.91 -6.12
N VAL A 68 6.40 8.22 -5.70
CA VAL A 68 6.69 8.76 -4.37
C VAL A 68 5.86 10.00 -4.04
N PRO A 69 5.72 11.02 -4.91
CA PRO A 69 4.94 12.22 -4.58
C PRO A 69 3.45 11.95 -4.33
N LEU A 70 2.93 10.80 -4.79
CA LEU A 70 1.54 10.39 -4.58
C LEU A 70 1.38 9.48 -3.36
N LEU A 71 2.44 8.79 -2.93
CA LEU A 71 2.40 7.76 -1.88
C LEU A 71 3.11 8.15 -0.58
N ASP A 72 3.94 9.19 -0.61
CA ASP A 72 4.73 9.65 0.52
C ASP A 72 3.90 10.05 1.75
N GLU A 73 2.62 10.40 1.66
CA GLU A 73 1.76 10.69 2.82
C GLU A 73 0.71 9.59 3.07
N THR A 74 0.84 8.45 2.41
CA THR A 74 -0.15 7.37 2.45
C THR A 74 0.12 6.41 3.60
N THR A 75 -0.95 6.02 4.31
CA THR A 75 -0.96 4.88 5.23
C THR A 75 -1.81 3.77 4.64
N MET A 76 -1.21 2.60 4.38
CA MET A 76 -1.92 1.40 3.93
C MET A 76 -2.34 0.55 5.13
N ASP A 77 -3.62 0.18 5.17
CA ASP A 77 -4.20 -0.65 6.22
C ASP A 77 -5.03 -1.81 5.63
N TYR A 78 -5.33 -2.83 6.44
CA TYR A 78 -6.14 -3.98 6.06
C TYR A 78 -7.31 -4.12 7.03
N VAL A 79 -8.49 -3.71 6.57
CA VAL A 79 -9.68 -3.58 7.41
C VAL A 79 -10.83 -4.40 6.85
N GLU A 80 -11.71 -4.81 7.75
CA GLU A 80 -12.99 -5.41 7.41
C GLU A 80 -13.96 -4.31 6.96
N MET A 81 -14.33 -4.30 5.68
CA MET A 81 -15.27 -3.32 5.13
C MET A 81 -16.72 -3.75 5.35
N GLU A 82 -16.96 -5.06 5.22
CA GLU A 82 -18.22 -5.73 5.48
C GLU A 82 -17.90 -7.07 6.17
N PRO A 83 -18.85 -7.69 6.90
CA PRO A 83 -18.60 -8.96 7.58
C PRO A 83 -17.97 -10.02 6.66
N GLY A 84 -16.74 -10.43 6.96
CA GLY A 84 -15.94 -11.40 6.20
C GLY A 84 -15.25 -10.85 4.95
N GLN A 85 -15.43 -9.58 4.61
CA GLN A 85 -14.81 -8.92 3.45
C GLN A 85 -13.75 -7.92 3.91
N PHE A 86 -12.52 -8.42 3.98
CA PHE A 86 -11.36 -7.61 4.26
C PHE A 86 -10.76 -7.03 2.98
N ARG A 87 -10.36 -5.77 3.03
CA ARG A 87 -9.74 -5.07 1.89
C ARG A 87 -8.56 -4.24 2.37
N PHE A 88 -7.58 -4.08 1.49
CA PHE A 88 -6.56 -3.06 1.68
C PHE A 88 -7.18 -1.69 1.41
N ILE A 89 -6.93 -0.75 2.31
CA ILE A 89 -7.34 0.65 2.18
C ILE A 89 -6.11 1.54 2.20
N PHE A 90 -6.21 2.67 1.53
CA PHE A 90 -5.15 3.68 1.44
C PHE A 90 -5.66 4.99 2.03
N MET A 91 -5.12 5.34 3.17
CA MET A 91 -5.38 6.60 3.86
C MET A 91 -4.36 7.63 3.38
N ASN A 92 -4.74 8.43 2.39
CA ASN A 92 -3.85 9.41 1.77
C ASN A 92 -4.47 10.81 1.82
N PRO A 93 -3.89 11.78 2.56
CA PRO A 93 -4.44 13.13 2.65
C PRO A 93 -4.42 13.89 1.30
N LYS A 94 -3.67 13.41 0.31
CA LYS A 94 -3.63 13.97 -1.05
C LYS A 94 -4.79 13.48 -1.92
N ASP A 95 -5.50 12.45 -1.51
CA ASP A 95 -6.65 11.91 -2.23
C ASP A 95 -7.94 12.65 -1.81
N PRO A 96 -8.69 13.26 -2.74
CA PRO A 96 -9.94 13.95 -2.42
C PRO A 96 -11.02 13.04 -1.81
N HIS A 97 -10.92 11.72 -2.00
CA HIS A 97 -11.83 10.75 -1.39
C HIS A 97 -11.39 10.30 0.00
N TYR A 98 -10.24 10.76 0.50
CA TYR A 98 -9.81 10.48 1.85
C TYR A 98 -10.73 11.15 2.87
N LYS A 99 -11.32 10.31 3.72
CA LYS A 99 -11.99 10.75 4.95
C LYS A 99 -11.17 10.22 6.11
N PRO A 100 -10.52 11.09 6.92
CA PRO A 100 -9.86 10.62 8.12
C PRO A 100 -10.89 9.91 9.01
N PRO A 101 -10.48 8.87 9.76
CA PRO A 101 -11.32 8.32 10.81
C PRO A 101 -11.76 9.49 11.70
N THR A 102 -13.06 9.63 11.91
CA THR A 102 -13.54 10.59 12.90
C THR A 102 -13.23 9.97 14.25
N ASP A 103 -12.29 10.57 14.99
CA ASP A 103 -12.05 10.20 16.38
C ASP A 103 -13.40 10.23 17.12
N VAL A 104 -13.82 9.07 17.62
CA VAL A 104 -15.01 8.90 18.48
C VAL A 104 -14.62 8.95 19.95
#